data_AF-A0A2S8FWS2-F1
#
_entry.id   AF-A0A2S8FWS2-F1
#
_cell.length_a   1.000
_cell.length_b   1.000
_cell.length_c   1.000
_cell.angle_alpha   90.00
_cell.angle_beta   90.00
_cell.angle_gamma   90.00
#
_symmetry.space_group_name_H-M   'P 1'
#
loop_
_entity.id
_entity.type
_entity.pdbx_description
1 polymer ?
#
loop_
_entity_poly.entity_id
_entity_poly.type
_entity_poly.pdbx_seq_one_letter_code
_entity_poly.pdbx_strand_id
1 'polypeptide(L)'
;MSETPESNPFTSPGSDDEKPSQELSSIPAPMAVAMLLGYLLMLLQVGEFVLIGDHQSSNQFTLLVGALLSLFITSGLIARNGPTWAVARFYFCFHGWMAVGFAVMAFSLGQHHLAIWSGLAQATFCLCIFLALGRPAVRKYHQLECPQCHEINAGGDDLLCLQRRCRKCGFRW
;
A
#
# COMPACT_ATOMS: atom_id res chain seq x y z
N MET A 1 35.68 -48.82 -26.20
CA MET A 1 34.50 -48.10 -26.70
C MET A 1 33.88 -47.39 -25.50
N SER A 2 34.06 -46.08 -25.42
CA SER A 2 33.55 -45.24 -24.33
C SER A 2 32.17 -44.73 -24.72
N GLU A 3 31.14 -45.21 -24.03
CA GLU A 3 29.75 -44.77 -24.21
C GLU A 3 29.65 -43.28 -23.81
N THR A 4 29.24 -42.44 -24.75
CA THR A 4 28.81 -41.07 -24.51
C THR A 4 27.50 -41.09 -23.69
N PRO A 5 27.40 -40.37 -22.56
CA PRO A 5 26.17 -40.37 -21.78
C PRO A 5 25.06 -39.64 -22.55
N GLU A 6 23.89 -40.27 -22.63
CA GLU A 6 22.67 -39.72 -23.20
C GLU A 6 22.30 -38.40 -22.50
N SER A 7 22.19 -37.33 -23.28
CA SER A 7 21.71 -36.03 -22.81
C SER A 7 20.23 -36.15 -22.45
N ASN A 8 19.93 -36.13 -21.15
CA ASN A 8 18.55 -36.12 -20.67
C ASN A 8 17.84 -34.82 -21.13
N PRO A 9 16.76 -34.90 -21.92
CA PRO A 9 16.04 -33.72 -22.41
C PRO A 9 15.19 -33.04 -21.31
N PHE A 10 15.14 -33.62 -20.11
CA PHE A 10 14.48 -33.06 -18.94
C PHE A 10 15.42 -32.36 -17.96
N THR A 11 16.71 -32.22 -18.29
CA THR A 11 17.60 -31.35 -17.52
C THR A 11 17.14 -29.91 -17.72
N SER A 12 16.51 -29.31 -16.70
CA SER A 12 16.25 -27.87 -16.65
C SER A 12 17.52 -27.13 -17.06
N PRO A 13 17.43 -26.06 -17.88
CA PRO A 13 18.61 -25.30 -18.26
C PRO A 13 19.35 -24.90 -16.99
N GLY A 14 20.67 -25.08 -17.04
CA GLY A 14 21.58 -24.98 -15.92
C GLY A 14 21.18 -23.89 -14.93
N SER A 15 21.14 -24.30 -13.68
CA SER A 15 21.31 -23.45 -12.50
C SER A 15 22.71 -22.82 -12.51
N ASP A 16 23.03 -22.08 -13.57
CA ASP A 16 24.20 -21.21 -13.64
C ASP A 16 23.86 -19.94 -12.86
N ASP A 17 24.38 -19.86 -11.64
CA ASP A 17 24.88 -18.64 -11.03
C ASP A 17 23.97 -17.38 -11.02
N GLU A 18 22.67 -17.51 -10.76
CA GLU A 18 21.98 -16.39 -10.10
C GLU A 18 22.29 -16.45 -8.60
N LYS A 19 23.44 -15.87 -8.22
CA LYS A 19 23.62 -15.33 -6.86
C LYS A 19 22.29 -14.66 -6.50
N PRO A 20 21.66 -14.98 -5.35
CA PRO A 20 20.47 -14.25 -4.95
C PRO A 20 20.88 -12.79 -4.92
N SER A 21 20.33 -11.99 -5.84
CA SER A 21 20.71 -10.58 -5.99
C SER A 21 20.56 -9.94 -4.62
N GLN A 22 21.69 -9.60 -3.99
CA GLN A 22 21.76 -9.01 -2.65
C GLN A 22 21.06 -7.64 -2.56
N GLU A 23 20.43 -7.18 -3.64
CA GLU A 23 19.74 -5.90 -3.73
C GLU A 23 18.27 -5.92 -3.29
N LEU A 24 17.66 -7.10 -3.04
CA LEU A 24 16.22 -7.19 -2.72
C LEU A 24 15.83 -6.91 -1.25
N SER A 25 16.76 -6.57 -0.35
CA SER A 25 16.43 -6.43 1.09
C SER A 25 15.95 -5.03 1.49
N SER A 26 16.22 -3.99 0.69
CA SER A 26 15.90 -2.61 1.08
C SER A 26 14.45 -2.24 0.75
N ILE A 27 13.77 -1.63 1.72
CA ILE A 27 12.45 -1.02 1.50
C ILE A 27 12.64 0.16 0.53
N PRO A 28 11.92 0.23 -0.60
CA PRO A 28 12.10 1.33 -1.54
C PRO A 28 11.71 2.66 -0.87
N ALA A 29 12.46 3.74 -1.14
CA ALA A 29 12.24 5.04 -0.47
C ALA A 29 10.77 5.54 -0.51
N PRO A 30 10.02 5.44 -1.63
CA PRO A 30 8.61 5.83 -1.63
C PRO A 30 7.74 5.00 -0.68
N MET A 31 8.08 3.74 -0.46
CA MET A 31 7.40 2.89 0.54
C MET A 31 7.75 3.33 1.96
N ALA A 32 9.02 3.62 2.25
CA ALA A 32 9.42 4.13 3.55
C ALA A 32 8.70 5.46 3.88
N VAL A 33 8.56 6.35 2.89
CA VAL A 33 7.75 7.58 3.02
C VAL A 33 6.28 7.26 3.28
N ALA A 34 5.68 6.34 2.51
CA ALA A 34 4.30 5.91 2.73
C ALA A 34 4.09 5.39 4.16
N MET A 35 5.04 4.60 4.67
CA MET A 35 4.98 4.08 6.03
C MET A 35 5.11 5.18 7.08
N LEU A 36 6.08 6.09 6.94
CA LEU A 36 6.24 7.23 7.83
C LEU A 36 4.97 8.08 7.89
N LEU A 37 4.39 8.41 6.73
CA LEU A 37 3.17 9.20 6.64
C LEU A 37 1.96 8.44 7.25
N GLY A 38 1.90 7.12 7.09
CA GLY A 38 0.87 6.28 7.71
C GLY A 38 0.96 6.29 9.25
N TYR A 39 2.17 6.24 9.81
CA TYR A 39 2.37 6.37 11.26
C TYR A 39 2.08 7.78 11.76
N LEU A 40 2.44 8.82 11.02
CA LEU A 40 2.08 10.21 11.36
C LEU A 40 0.56 10.42 11.33
N LEU A 41 -0.13 9.84 10.35
CA LEU A 41 -1.60 9.87 10.28
C LEU A 41 -2.22 9.18 11.49
N MET A 42 -1.69 8.02 11.89
CA MET A 42 -2.13 7.32 13.10
C MET A 42 -1.93 8.18 14.36
N LEU A 43 -0.76 8.82 14.51
CA LEU A 43 -0.50 9.73 15.64
C LEU A 43 -1.44 10.94 15.65
N LEU A 44 -1.75 11.50 14.47
CA LEU A 44 -2.71 12.59 14.34
C LEU A 44 -4.09 12.15 14.83
N GLN A 45 -4.57 10.98 14.42
CA GLN A 45 -5.87 10.43 14.84
C GLN A 45 -5.93 10.13 16.34
N VAL A 46 -4.84 9.61 16.93
CA VAL A 46 -4.73 9.42 18.39
C VAL A 46 -4.75 10.77 19.12
N GLY A 47 -4.00 11.76 18.62
CA GLY A 47 -3.99 13.11 19.19
C GLY A 47 -5.37 13.76 19.16
N GLU A 48 -6.09 13.65 18.04
CA GLU A 48 -7.47 14.10 17.92
C GLU A 48 -8.41 13.36 18.86
N PHE A 49 -8.26 12.04 19.01
CA PHE A 49 -9.02 11.26 19.98
C PHE A 49 -8.82 11.78 21.41
N VAL A 50 -7.58 12.07 21.82
CA VAL A 50 -7.28 12.59 23.16
C VAL A 50 -7.79 14.02 23.36
N LEU A 51 -7.60 14.90 22.38
CA LEU A 51 -7.94 16.32 22.47
C LEU A 51 -9.44 16.60 22.34
N ILE A 52 -10.14 15.88 21.45
CA ILE A 52 -11.60 15.94 21.27
C ILE A 52 -12.30 15.05 22.32
N GLY A 53 -11.54 14.13 22.92
CA GLY A 53 -11.85 13.19 24.00
C GLY A 53 -12.63 13.78 25.18
N ASP A 54 -12.33 15.02 25.54
CA ASP A 54 -12.79 15.61 26.80
C ASP A 54 -14.23 16.15 26.75
N HIS A 55 -14.87 16.22 25.56
CA HIS A 55 -16.13 16.94 25.40
C HIS A 55 -17.32 16.22 24.71
N GLN A 56 -17.18 15.12 23.94
CA GLN A 56 -18.33 14.43 23.31
C GLN A 56 -18.12 12.92 23.00
N SER A 57 -18.92 12.03 23.60
CA SER A 57 -18.61 10.60 23.76
C SER A 57 -18.84 9.63 22.56
N SER A 58 -19.61 9.97 21.52
CA SER A 58 -20.01 8.95 20.53
C SER A 58 -19.12 8.84 19.28
N ASN A 59 -18.52 9.94 18.80
CA ASN A 59 -17.73 9.95 17.56
C ASN A 59 -16.23 9.62 17.77
N GLN A 60 -15.79 9.49 19.03
CA GLN A 60 -14.39 9.32 19.41
C GLN A 60 -13.86 7.91 19.07
N PHE A 61 -14.69 6.88 19.20
CA PHE A 61 -14.29 5.51 18.88
C PHE A 61 -13.91 5.33 17.40
N THR A 62 -14.51 6.10 16.50
CA THR A 62 -14.20 6.06 15.07
C THR A 62 -12.76 6.53 14.78
N LEU A 63 -12.26 7.54 15.50
CA LEU A 63 -10.88 8.02 15.36
C LEU A 63 -9.88 6.96 15.83
N LEU A 64 -10.17 6.29 16.95
CA LEU A 64 -9.33 5.23 17.47
C LEU A 64 -9.31 4.01 16.53
N VAL A 65 -10.47 3.62 15.99
CA VAL A 65 -10.54 2.56 14.97
C VAL A 65 -9.76 2.96 13.72
N GLY A 66 -9.86 4.22 13.28
CA GLY A 66 -9.06 4.76 12.18
C GLY A 66 -7.55 4.66 12.45
N ALA A 67 -7.10 5.02 13.65
CA ALA A 67 -5.71 4.92 14.08
C ALA A 67 -5.20 3.47 14.06
N LEU A 68 -5.99 2.54 14.60
CA LEU A 68 -5.66 1.11 14.61
C LEU A 68 -5.56 0.56 13.18
N LEU A 69 -6.52 0.89 12.31
CA LEU A 69 -6.48 0.47 10.91
C LEU A 69 -5.26 1.06 10.18
N SER A 70 -4.95 2.34 10.39
CA SER A 70 -3.74 2.97 9.84
C SER A 70 -2.48 2.23 10.31
N LEU A 71 -2.39 1.86 11.59
CA LEU A 71 -1.28 1.10 12.14
C LEU A 71 -1.14 -0.30 11.49
N PHE A 72 -2.23 -1.07 11.44
CA PHE A 72 -2.23 -2.42 10.89
C PHE A 72 -1.91 -2.43 9.40
N ILE A 73 -2.55 -1.56 8.63
CA ILE A 73 -2.32 -1.42 7.19
C ILE A 73 -0.87 -0.99 6.92
N THR A 74 -0.38 0.02 7.65
CA THR A 74 0.98 0.52 7.49
C THR A 74 2.03 -0.53 7.85
N SER A 75 1.79 -1.36 8.85
CA SER A 75 2.71 -2.43 9.23
C SER A 75 2.62 -3.62 8.27
N GLY A 76 1.43 -3.94 7.77
CA GLY A 76 1.18 -5.01 6.79
C GLY A 76 1.83 -4.77 5.42
N LEU A 77 2.18 -3.52 5.11
CA LEU A 77 2.97 -3.14 3.93
C LEU A 77 4.36 -3.81 3.90
N ILE A 78 4.90 -4.25 5.06
CA ILE A 78 6.18 -4.98 5.13
C ILE A 78 6.07 -6.39 4.50
N ALA A 79 4.87 -6.97 4.43
CA ALA A 79 4.64 -8.37 4.03
C ALA A 79 4.91 -8.69 2.54
N ARG A 80 5.44 -7.75 1.75
CA ARG A 80 5.92 -7.94 0.36
C ARG A 80 4.93 -8.63 -0.60
N ASN A 81 3.63 -8.53 -0.35
CA ASN A 81 2.63 -9.20 -1.17
C ASN A 81 1.65 -8.20 -1.80
N GLY A 82 1.09 -8.58 -2.96
CA GLY A 82 0.14 -7.76 -3.70
C GLY A 82 -1.16 -7.44 -2.95
N PRO A 83 -1.80 -8.41 -2.25
CA PRO A 83 -3.01 -8.16 -1.48
C PRO A 83 -2.85 -7.09 -0.40
N THR A 84 -1.78 -7.11 0.41
CA THR A 84 -1.57 -6.07 1.44
C THR A 84 -1.37 -4.70 0.83
N TRP A 85 -0.66 -4.59 -0.30
CA TRP A 85 -0.54 -3.35 -1.05
C TRP A 85 -1.89 -2.85 -1.58
N ALA A 86 -2.71 -3.73 -2.15
CA ALA A 86 -4.03 -3.38 -2.70
C ALA A 86 -4.98 -2.91 -1.60
N VAL A 87 -5.04 -3.65 -0.48
CA VAL A 87 -5.82 -3.27 0.71
C VAL A 87 -5.33 -1.92 1.24
N ALA A 88 -4.01 -1.70 1.32
CA ALA A 88 -3.47 -0.42 1.77
C ALA A 88 -3.86 0.75 0.85
N ARG A 89 -3.70 0.60 -0.48
CA ARG A 89 -4.12 1.64 -1.42
C ARG A 89 -5.60 1.94 -1.36
N PHE A 90 -6.43 0.90 -1.25
CA PHE A 90 -7.88 1.07 -1.13
C PHE A 90 -8.23 1.79 0.18
N TYR A 91 -7.67 1.34 1.30
CA TYR A 91 -7.87 1.93 2.61
C TYR A 91 -7.51 3.42 2.62
N PHE A 92 -6.29 3.79 2.20
CA PHE A 92 -5.88 5.19 2.22
C PHE A 92 -6.66 6.05 1.22
N CYS A 93 -7.06 5.51 0.07
CA CYS A 93 -7.95 6.22 -0.85
C CYS A 93 -9.32 6.50 -0.20
N PHE A 94 -9.98 5.46 0.30
CA PHE A 94 -11.28 5.57 0.96
C PHE A 94 -11.22 6.50 2.18
N HIS A 95 -10.21 6.34 3.03
CA HIS A 95 -10.01 7.18 4.20
C HIS A 95 -9.76 8.64 3.83
N GLY A 96 -8.98 8.90 2.76
CA GLY A 96 -8.80 10.24 2.22
C GLY A 96 -10.11 10.88 1.76
N TRP A 97 -10.96 10.13 1.05
CA TRP A 97 -12.30 10.59 0.66
C TRP A 97 -13.19 10.89 1.86
N MET A 98 -13.20 10.03 2.88
CA MET A 98 -13.94 10.26 4.11
C MET A 98 -13.44 11.52 4.85
N ALA A 99 -12.13 11.76 4.88
CA ALA A 99 -11.53 12.94 5.50
C ALA A 99 -11.92 14.24 4.76
N VAL A 100 -11.98 14.22 3.42
CA VAL A 100 -12.51 15.35 2.63
C VAL A 100 -13.98 15.59 2.96
N GLY A 101 -14.79 14.52 2.99
CA GLY A 101 -16.21 14.62 3.36
C GLY A 101 -16.41 15.21 4.76
N PHE A 102 -15.59 14.79 5.73
CA PHE A 102 -15.57 15.36 7.07
C PHE A 102 -15.22 16.85 7.06
N ALA A 103 -14.19 17.27 6.33
CA ALA A 103 -13.80 18.68 6.22
C ALA A 103 -14.91 19.54 5.60
N VAL A 104 -15.56 19.05 4.54
CA VAL A 104 -16.69 19.74 3.88
C VAL A 104 -17.89 19.84 4.82
N MET A 105 -18.20 18.77 5.55
CA MET A 105 -19.27 18.78 6.55
C MET A 105 -18.96 19.77 7.68
N ALA A 106 -17.74 19.76 8.22
CA ALA A 106 -17.31 20.69 9.27
C ALA A 106 -17.42 22.14 8.82
N PHE A 107 -16.99 22.45 7.59
CA PHE A 107 -17.15 23.77 6.99
C PHE A 107 -18.63 24.17 6.84
N SER A 108 -19.46 23.25 6.33
CA SER A 108 -20.88 23.51 6.07
C SER A 108 -21.70 23.73 7.36
N LEU A 109 -21.30 23.06 8.45
CA LEU A 109 -21.94 23.18 9.76
C LEU A 109 -21.33 24.30 10.63
N GLY A 110 -20.41 25.10 10.09
CA GLY A 110 -19.78 26.20 10.82
C GLY A 110 -18.97 25.74 12.03
N GLN A 111 -18.39 24.54 11.98
CA GLN A 111 -17.58 23.99 13.06
C GLN A 111 -16.25 24.75 13.21
N HIS A 112 -15.59 24.54 14.34
CA HIS A 112 -14.31 25.18 14.66
C HIS A 112 -13.27 24.92 13.57
N HIS A 113 -12.46 25.93 13.23
CA HIS A 113 -11.46 25.84 12.15
C HIS A 113 -10.50 24.66 12.30
N LEU A 114 -10.18 24.25 13.53
CA LEU A 114 -9.31 23.09 13.79
C LEU A 114 -9.89 21.78 13.25
N ALA A 115 -11.21 21.59 13.27
CA ALA A 115 -11.84 20.39 12.71
C ALA A 115 -11.71 20.34 11.18
N ILE A 116 -11.84 21.49 10.52
CA ILE A 116 -11.65 21.62 9.07
C ILE A 116 -10.20 21.32 8.69
N TRP A 117 -9.24 21.95 9.39
CA TRP A 117 -7.82 21.73 9.15
C TRP A 117 -7.38 20.29 9.41
N SER A 118 -7.90 19.66 10.45
CA SER A 118 -7.71 18.24 10.74
C SER A 118 -8.12 17.37 9.56
N GLY A 119 -9.35 17.52 9.04
CA GLY A 119 -9.82 16.76 7.89
C GLY A 119 -8.98 16.98 6.64
N LEU A 120 -8.57 18.22 6.36
CA LEU A 120 -7.69 18.54 5.24
C LEU A 120 -6.29 17.93 5.38
N ALA A 121 -5.72 17.94 6.59
CA ALA A 121 -4.42 17.33 6.88
C ALA A 121 -4.48 15.81 6.69
N GLN A 122 -5.51 15.15 7.22
CA GLN A 122 -5.73 13.72 7.02
C GLN A 122 -5.89 13.35 5.54
N ALA A 123 -6.68 14.12 4.78
CA ALA A 123 -6.86 13.93 3.35
C ALA A 123 -5.52 14.07 2.59
N THR A 124 -4.70 15.05 2.98
CA THR A 124 -3.39 15.28 2.39
C THR A 124 -2.43 14.12 2.65
N PHE A 125 -2.36 13.63 3.90
CA PHE A 125 -1.56 12.45 4.23
C PHE A 125 -2.00 11.23 3.40
N CYS A 126 -3.30 10.97 3.35
CA CYS A 126 -3.87 9.86 2.59
C CYS A 126 -3.54 9.95 1.10
N LEU A 127 -3.65 11.13 0.49
CA LEU A 127 -3.29 11.35 -0.91
C LEU A 127 -1.80 11.12 -1.15
N CYS A 128 -0.92 11.68 -0.31
CA CYS A 128 0.52 11.49 -0.42
C CYS A 128 0.91 10.01 -0.30
N ILE A 129 0.33 9.27 0.65
CA ILE A 129 0.52 7.83 0.81
C ILE A 129 0.04 7.09 -0.44
N PHE A 130 -1.16 7.39 -0.93
CA PHE A 130 -1.73 6.76 -2.12
C PHE A 130 -0.85 6.97 -3.36
N LEU A 131 -0.32 8.18 -3.56
CA LEU A 131 0.59 8.48 -4.66
C LEU A 131 1.94 7.76 -4.49
N ALA A 132 2.48 7.71 -3.27
CA ALA A 132 3.73 7.03 -2.97
C ALA A 132 3.64 5.51 -3.22
N LEU A 133 2.56 4.87 -2.78
CA LEU A 133 2.27 3.45 -3.05
C LEU A 133 2.04 3.17 -4.55
N GLY A 134 1.82 4.21 -5.35
CA GLY A 134 1.59 4.10 -6.79
C GLY A 134 2.87 3.99 -7.61
N ARG A 135 4.02 4.29 -7.01
CA ARG A 135 5.31 4.35 -7.70
C ARG A 135 5.74 2.96 -8.21
N PRO A 136 6.36 2.86 -9.40
CA PRO A 136 6.80 1.59 -9.98
C PRO A 136 7.70 0.76 -9.06
N ALA A 137 8.62 1.41 -8.32
CA ALA A 137 9.50 0.74 -7.37
C ALA A 137 8.74 0.01 -6.24
N VAL A 138 7.64 0.59 -5.75
CA VAL A 138 6.79 -0.04 -4.73
C VAL A 138 6.01 -1.22 -5.32
N ARG A 139 5.49 -1.06 -6.54
CA ARG A 139 4.78 -2.14 -7.24
C ARG A 139 5.69 -3.35 -7.48
N LYS A 140 6.95 -3.10 -7.87
CA LYS A 140 7.97 -4.15 -8.00
C LYS A 140 8.27 -4.83 -6.67
N TYR A 141 8.39 -4.07 -5.58
CA TYR A 141 8.63 -4.60 -4.23
C TYR A 141 7.52 -5.57 -3.76
N HIS A 142 6.27 -5.35 -4.17
CA HIS A 142 5.13 -6.24 -3.87
C HIS A 142 4.89 -7.34 -4.90
N GLN A 143 5.85 -7.61 -5.79
CA GLN A 143 5.79 -8.67 -6.80
C GLN A 143 4.58 -8.53 -7.74
N LEU A 144 4.22 -7.29 -8.11
CA LEU A 144 3.19 -7.00 -9.12
C LEU A 144 3.76 -7.01 -10.56
N GLU A 145 5.05 -7.30 -10.69
CA GLU A 145 5.74 -7.54 -11.95
C GLU A 145 5.47 -8.98 -12.41
N CYS A 146 5.04 -9.15 -13.65
CA CYS A 146 4.83 -10.49 -14.18
C CYS A 146 6.18 -11.24 -14.34
N PRO A 147 6.30 -12.48 -13.87
CA PRO A 147 7.55 -13.24 -13.95
C PRO A 147 7.95 -13.66 -15.37
N GLN A 148 7.02 -13.63 -16.34
CA GLN A 148 7.29 -14.04 -17.72
C GLN A 148 7.56 -12.86 -18.65
N CYS A 149 6.74 -11.81 -18.54
CA CYS A 149 6.78 -10.64 -19.44
C CYS A 149 7.57 -9.45 -18.83
N HIS A 150 7.96 -9.55 -17.54
CA HIS A 150 8.56 -8.48 -16.70
C HIS A 150 7.78 -7.16 -16.71
N GLU A 151 6.52 -7.21 -17.13
CA GLU A 151 5.69 -6.04 -17.18
C GLU A 151 5.07 -5.78 -15.81
N ILE A 152 5.19 -4.54 -15.35
CA ILE A 152 4.53 -4.06 -14.15
C ILE A 152 3.08 -3.82 -14.53
N ASN A 153 2.16 -4.69 -14.08
CA ASN A 153 0.74 -4.51 -14.37
C ASN A 153 0.28 -3.21 -13.70
N ALA A 154 0.02 -2.21 -14.53
CA ALA A 154 -0.24 -0.84 -14.07
C ALA A 154 -1.70 -0.39 -14.23
N GLY A 155 -2.56 -1.26 -14.77
CA GLY A 155 -3.95 -0.95 -15.13
C GLY A 155 -4.91 -0.88 -13.95
N GLY A 156 -5.97 -0.08 -14.11
CA GLY A 156 -7.00 0.13 -13.10
C GLY A 156 -7.82 -1.11 -12.73
N ASP A 157 -8.00 -2.05 -13.66
CA ASP A 157 -8.78 -3.28 -13.36
C ASP A 157 -8.03 -4.26 -12.43
N ASP A 158 -6.71 -4.05 -12.25
CA ASP A 158 -5.85 -4.82 -11.35
C ASP A 158 -5.62 -4.11 -9.99
N LEU A 159 -6.23 -2.94 -9.76
CA LEU A 159 -6.08 -2.14 -8.52
C LEU A 159 -6.39 -2.90 -7.23
N LEU A 160 -7.19 -3.97 -7.33
CA LEU A 160 -7.66 -4.77 -6.20
C LEU A 160 -7.15 -6.23 -6.23
N CYS A 161 -6.22 -6.57 -7.14
CA CYS A 161 -5.76 -7.96 -7.33
C CYS A 161 -6.90 -8.97 -7.61
N LEU A 162 -8.03 -8.54 -8.18
CA LEU A 162 -9.18 -9.41 -8.47
C LEU A 162 -8.87 -10.48 -9.53
N GLN A 163 -7.94 -10.20 -10.45
CA GLN A 163 -7.37 -11.16 -11.39
C GLN A 163 -5.86 -10.95 -11.49
N ARG A 164 -5.07 -12.01 -11.32
CA ARG A 164 -3.62 -12.00 -11.56
C ARG A 164 -3.33 -12.55 -12.95
N ARG A 165 -3.53 -11.73 -13.99
CA ARG A 165 -3.21 -12.11 -15.38
C ARG A 165 -2.37 -11.03 -16.07
N CYS A 166 -1.25 -11.37 -16.72
CA CYS A 166 -0.41 -10.38 -17.42
C CYS A 166 -1.20 -9.93 -18.65
N ARG A 167 -1.42 -8.63 -18.82
CA ARG A 167 -2.19 -8.12 -19.97
C ARG A 167 -1.47 -8.34 -21.31
N LYS A 168 -0.14 -8.38 -21.29
CA LYS A 168 0.68 -8.58 -22.49
C LYS A 168 0.89 -10.03 -22.89
N CYS A 169 1.27 -10.90 -21.95
CA CYS A 169 1.52 -12.32 -22.25
C CYS A 169 0.41 -13.28 -21.81
N GLY A 170 -0.60 -12.81 -21.09
CA GLY A 170 -1.72 -13.63 -20.62
C GLY A 170 -1.40 -14.58 -19.45
N PHE A 171 -0.17 -14.57 -18.93
CA PHE A 171 0.29 -15.42 -17.82
C PHE A 171 -0.54 -15.22 -16.55
N ARG A 172 -0.90 -16.31 -15.86
CA ARG A 172 -1.67 -16.26 -14.60
C ARG A 172 -0.76 -16.59 -13.40
N TRP A 173 -0.75 -15.74 -12.37
CA TRP A 173 0.09 -15.89 -11.16
C TRP A 173 -0.71 -15.74 -9.86
#